data_AF-A0A956ZG35-F1
#
_entry.id   AF-A0A956ZG35-F1
#
_cell.length_a   1.000
_cell.length_b   1.000
_cell.length_c   1.000
_cell.angle_alpha   90.00
_cell.angle_beta   90.00
_cell.angle_gamma   90.00
#
_symmetry.space_group_name_H-M   'P 1'
#
loop_
_entity.id
_entity.type
_entity.pdbx_description
1 polymer ?
#
loop_
_entity_poly.entity_id
_entity_poly.type
_entity_poly.pdbx_seq_one_letter_code
_entity_poly.pdbx_strand_id
1 'polypeptide(L)'
;MQLDRNVLSTAKVQEFLSKNFISVKLDANRPYAKAVLKQYNAPGIPCLLVYTPQGQLRSMKVGAPSNSDSFIRTVSAMVRGK
;
A
#
# COMPACT_ATOMS: atom_id res chain seq x y z
N MET A 1 -0.24 -8.76 11.56
CA MET A 1 -1.09 -7.55 11.62
C MET A 1 -2.50 -7.90 11.19
N GLN A 2 -3.52 -7.19 11.70
CA GLN A 2 -4.93 -7.39 11.31
C GLN A 2 -5.19 -7.08 9.83
N LEU A 3 -4.43 -6.15 9.22
CA LEU A 3 -4.55 -5.79 7.80
C LEU A 3 -4.32 -6.99 6.86
N ASP A 4 -3.22 -7.72 7.05
CA ASP A 4 -2.87 -8.84 6.18
C ASP A 4 -3.96 -9.91 6.17
N ARG A 5 -4.41 -10.35 7.35
CA ARG A 5 -5.40 -11.44 7.47
C ARG A 5 -6.81 -11.03 7.06
N ASN A 6 -7.25 -9.83 7.42
CA ASN A 6 -8.66 -9.45 7.29
C ASN A 6 -8.97 -8.66 6.03
N VAL A 7 -7.96 -8.11 5.36
CA VAL A 7 -8.14 -7.23 4.20
C VAL A 7 -7.37 -7.78 3.01
N LEU A 8 -6.05 -7.90 3.12
CA LEU A 8 -5.22 -8.30 1.99
C LEU A 8 -5.50 -9.74 1.57
N SER A 9 -5.80 -10.66 2.50
CA SER A 9 -6.14 -12.05 2.16
C SER A 9 -7.53 -12.24 1.55
N THR A 10 -8.38 -11.20 1.47
CA THR A 10 -9.72 -11.36 0.90
C THR A 10 -9.65 -11.48 -0.62
N ALA A 11 -10.41 -12.41 -1.22
CA ALA A 11 -10.44 -12.64 -2.67
C ALA A 11 -10.70 -11.34 -3.44
N LYS A 12 -11.63 -10.52 -2.93
CA LYS A 12 -11.98 -9.21 -3.50
C LYS A 12 -10.78 -8.26 -3.60
N VAL A 13 -9.95 -8.17 -2.56
CA VAL A 13 -8.76 -7.31 -2.56
C VAL A 13 -7.65 -7.90 -3.43
N GLN A 14 -7.47 -9.22 -3.38
CA GLN A 14 -6.50 -9.92 -4.22
C GLN A 14 -6.79 -9.73 -5.71
N GLU A 15 -8.05 -9.89 -6.13
CA GLU A 15 -8.48 -9.68 -7.51
C GLU A 15 -8.31 -8.22 -7.96
N PHE A 16 -8.65 -7.26 -7.09
CA PHE A 16 -8.42 -5.85 -7.38
C PHE A 16 -6.92 -5.54 -7.55
N LEU A 17 -6.07 -6.03 -6.65
CA LEU A 17 -4.64 -5.77 -6.71
C LEU A 17 -4.00 -6.42 -7.92
N SER A 18 -4.29 -7.70 -8.20
CA SER A 18 -3.68 -8.44 -9.32
C SER A 18 -4.06 -7.88 -10.69
N LYS A 19 -5.28 -7.35 -10.84
CA LYS A 19 -5.74 -6.75 -12.10
C LYS A 19 -5.17 -5.36 -12.38
N ASN A 20 -4.83 -4.60 -11.33
CA ASN A 20 -4.54 -3.17 -11.47
C ASN A 20 -3.11 -2.77 -11.06
N PHE A 21 -2.39 -3.63 -10.32
CA PHE A 21 -1.11 -3.29 -9.71
C PHE A 21 -0.13 -4.47 -9.72
N ILE A 22 1.16 -4.13 -9.79
CA ILE A 22 2.22 -5.04 -9.35
C ILE A 22 2.44 -4.80 -7.85
N SER A 23 2.03 -5.77 -7.03
CA SER A 23 2.06 -5.63 -5.56
C SER A 23 3.38 -6.11 -4.98
N VAL A 24 4.00 -5.30 -4.12
CA VAL A 24 5.22 -5.64 -3.39
C VAL A 24 4.99 -5.45 -1.89
N LYS A 25 5.36 -6.46 -1.10
CA LYS A 25 5.33 -6.39 0.37
C LYS A 25 6.75 -6.14 0.89
N LEU A 26 6.92 -5.06 1.64
CA LEU A 26 8.18 -4.73 2.30
C LEU A 26 8.07 -5.01 3.81
N ASP A 27 9.01 -5.79 4.34
CA ASP A 27 9.17 -5.96 5.78
C ASP A 27 9.94 -4.75 6.33
N ALA A 28 9.24 -3.89 7.08
CA ALA A 28 9.78 -2.66 7.65
C ALA A 28 11.00 -2.85 8.56
N ASN A 29 11.25 -4.08 9.04
CA ASN A 29 12.42 -4.37 9.87
C ASN A 29 13.71 -4.54 9.05
N ARG A 30 13.58 -4.76 7.73
CA ARG A 30 14.74 -4.96 6.85
C ARG A 30 15.39 -3.63 6.47
N PRO A 31 16.73 -3.60 6.27
CA PRO A 31 17.44 -2.36 5.96
C PRO A 31 16.92 -1.60 4.74
N TYR A 32 16.53 -2.32 3.68
CA TYR A 32 15.97 -1.72 2.46
C TYR A 32 14.63 -1.00 2.73
N ALA A 33 13.77 -1.57 3.56
CA ALA A 33 12.48 -0.97 3.89
C ALA A 33 12.65 0.25 4.80
N LYS A 34 13.62 0.22 5.73
CA LYS A 34 13.99 1.40 6.53
C LYS A 34 14.47 2.56 5.67
N ALA A 35 15.25 2.27 4.62
CA ALA A 35 15.68 3.29 3.66
C ALA A 35 14.49 3.95 2.95
N VAL A 36 13.51 3.15 2.49
CA VAL A 36 12.27 3.65 1.88
C VAL A 36 11.45 4.51 2.85
N LEU A 37 11.24 4.04 4.09
CA LEU A 37 10.50 4.80 5.11
C LEU A 37 11.19 6.14 5.43
N LYS A 38 12.53 6.15 5.52
CA LYS A 38 13.31 7.37 5.73
C LYS A 38 13.23 8.31 4.53
N GLN A 39 13.34 7.79 3.31
CA GLN A 39 13.26 8.58 2.07
C GLN A 39 11.95 9.35 1.96
N TYR A 40 10.84 8.74 2.36
CA TYR A 40 9.51 9.35 2.28
C TYR A 40 9.00 9.93 3.60
N ASN A 41 9.85 9.99 4.63
CA ASN A 41 9.51 10.45 5.97
C ASN A 41 8.19 9.83 6.51
N ALA A 42 8.01 8.53 6.27
CA ALA A 42 6.80 7.82 6.67
C ALA A 42 6.83 7.55 8.19
N PRO A 43 5.94 8.15 9.00
CA PRO A 43 6.02 8.13 10.46
C PRO A 43 5.58 6.81 11.11
N GLY A 44 5.07 5.84 10.36
CA GLY A 44 4.60 4.58 10.94
C GLY A 44 4.12 3.54 9.94
N ILE A 45 3.86 2.32 10.45
CA ILE A 45 3.32 1.19 9.70
C ILE A 45 1.89 0.85 10.16
N PRO A 46 1.01 0.33 9.27
CA PRO A 46 1.27 0.04 7.85
C PRO A 46 1.40 1.33 7.04
N CYS A 47 2.15 1.28 5.94
CA CYS A 47 2.28 2.39 4.99
C CYS A 47 2.04 1.86 3.58
N LEU A 48 1.15 2.52 2.83
CA LEU A 48 0.83 2.21 1.45
C LEU A 48 1.54 3.21 0.54
N LEU A 49 2.27 2.70 -0.45
CA LEU A 49 3.00 3.47 -1.44
C LEU A 49 2.52 3.07 -2.82
N VAL A 50 2.18 4.06 -3.64
CA VAL A 50 1.83 3.86 -5.05
C VAL A 50 2.88 4.53 -5.90
N TYR A 51 3.53 3.75 -6.75
CA TYR A 51 4.51 4.22 -7.71
C TYR A 51 3.92 4.28 -9.11
N THR A 52 4.44 5.19 -9.92
CA THR A 52 4.25 5.16 -11.38
C THR A 52 5.10 4.03 -11.99
N PRO A 53 4.77 3.57 -13.21
CA PRO A 53 5.61 2.59 -13.92
C PRO A 53 7.07 3.04 -14.11
N GLN A 54 7.33 4.34 -14.12
CA GLN A 54 8.66 4.94 -14.22
C GLN A 54 9.41 4.99 -12.89
N GLY A 55 8.83 4.44 -11.81
CA GLY A 55 9.47 4.35 -10.49
C GLY A 55 9.33 5.62 -9.63
N GLN A 56 8.57 6.62 -10.07
CA GLN A 56 8.32 7.81 -9.25
C GLN A 56 7.18 7.56 -8.26
N LEU A 57 7.34 8.00 -7.00
CA LEU A 57 6.27 7.92 -6.01
C LEU A 57 5.13 8.85 -6.42
N ARG A 58 3.95 8.27 -6.67
CA ARG A 58 2.74 9.01 -7.02
C ARG A 58 2.01 9.49 -5.76
N SER A 59 1.84 8.59 -4.80
CA SER A 59 1.14 8.90 -3.55
C SER A 59 1.55 7.96 -2.43
N MET A 60 1.42 8.47 -1.20
CA MET A 60 1.71 7.75 0.03
C MET A 60 0.54 7.92 1.00
N LYS A 61 0.22 6.86 1.73
CA LYS A 61 -0.72 6.90 2.85
C LYS A 61 -0.16 6.14 4.04
N VAL A 62 -0.14 6.81 5.19
CA VAL A 62 0.15 6.19 6.48
C VAL A 62 -1.13 5.57 7.03
N GLY A 63 -1.00 4.38 7.59
CA GLY A 63 -2.11 3.55 7.99
C GLY A 63 -2.77 2.85 6.79
N ALA A 64 -3.67 1.93 7.10
CA ALA A 64 -4.47 1.24 6.10
C ALA A 64 -5.86 0.94 6.69
N PRO A 65 -6.92 1.00 5.86
CA PRO A 65 -8.27 0.66 6.31
C PRO A 65 -8.38 -0.79 6.79
N SER A 66 -9.31 -1.03 7.72
CA SER A 66 -9.53 -2.33 8.35
C SER A 66 -10.51 -3.26 7.62
N ASN A 67 -11.08 -2.84 6.48
CA ASN A 67 -11.99 -3.66 5.66
C ASN A 67 -11.71 -3.51 4.15
N SER A 68 -12.13 -4.52 3.38
CA SER A 68 -11.85 -4.64 1.94
C SER A 68 -12.37 -3.47 1.10
N ASP A 69 -13.60 -3.02 1.32
CA ASP A 69 -14.19 -1.95 0.52
C ASP A 69 -13.51 -0.60 0.75
N SER A 70 -13.22 -0.29 2.01
CA SER A 70 -12.49 0.93 2.37
C SER A 70 -11.05 0.89 1.86
N PHE A 71 -10.41 -0.28 1.88
CA PHE A 71 -9.09 -0.47 1.30
C PHE A 71 -9.08 -0.19 -0.20
N ILE A 72 -9.98 -0.81 -0.97
CA ILE A 72 -10.06 -0.61 -2.43
C ILE A 72 -10.36 0.84 -2.78
N ARG A 73 -11.31 1.49 -2.06
CA ARG A 73 -11.61 2.91 -2.25
C ARG A 73 -10.39 3.79 -1.98
N THR A 74 -9.67 3.52 -0.90
CA THR A 74 -8.47 4.25 -0.52
C THR A 74 -7.38 4.13 -1.58
N VAL A 75 -7.06 2.92 -2.02
CA VAL A 75 -6.02 2.69 -3.04
C VAL A 75 -6.44 3.29 -4.38
N SER A 76 -7.73 3.19 -4.76
CA SER A 76 -8.24 3.82 -5.97
C SER A 76 -8.10 5.34 -5.95
N ALA A 77 -8.39 5.98 -4.82
CA ALA A 77 -8.21 7.42 -4.65
C ALA A 77 -6.73 7.83 -4.71
N MET A 78 -5.83 7.01 -4.17
CA MET A 78 -4.38 7.21 -4.26
C MET A 78 -3.86 7.18 -5.70
N VAL A 79 -4.50 6.44 -6.61
CA VAL A 79 -4.16 6.42 -8.03
C VAL A 79 -4.83 7.55 -8.80
N ARG A 80 -6.08 7.90 -8.52
CA ARG A 80 -6.80 8.86 -9.38
C ARG A 80 -6.21 10.28 -9.35
N GLY A 81 -5.51 10.66 -8.28
CA GLY A 81 -5.09 12.06 -8.07
C GLY A 81 -6.31 12.95 -7.80
N LYS A 82 -6.10 14.10 -7.15
CA LYS A 82 -7.10 15.17 -7.16
C LYS A 82 -7.08 15.83 -8.54
#